data_AF-A0A527CSQ8-F1
#
_entry.id   AF-A0A527CSQ8-F1
#
_cell.length_a   1.000
_cell.length_b   1.000
_cell.length_c   1.000
_cell.angle_alpha   90.00
_cell.angle_beta   90.00
_cell.angle_gamma   90.00
#
_symmetry.space_group_name_H-M   'P 1'
#
loop_
_entity.id
_entity.type
_entity.pdbx_description
1 polymer ?
#
loop_
_entity_poly.entity_id
_entity_poly.type
_entity_poly.pdbx_seq_one_letter_code
_entity_poly.pdbx_strand_id
1 'polypeptide(L)' 'MFKFTGKVLSLSAAALFASTVISSADSMDDLVKAAKAEGQLTTIALPHDWCGYGDVIAGFKAKYPEITVNELNPDAGSG' A
#
# COMPACT_ATOMS: atom_id res chain seq x y z
N MET A 1 -49.20 -7.09 8.21
CA MET A 1 -48.26 -5.97 7.94
C MET A 1 -46.96 -6.06 8.74
N PHE A 2 -46.96 -6.18 10.07
CA PHE A 2 -45.73 -6.20 10.89
C PHE A 2 -44.68 -7.27 10.52
N LYS A 3 -45.10 -8.47 10.10
CA LYS A 3 -44.20 -9.56 9.70
C LYS A 3 -43.42 -9.28 8.41
N PHE A 4 -43.95 -8.43 7.53
CA PHE A 4 -43.35 -8.06 6.26
C PHE A 4 -42.33 -6.94 6.46
N THR A 5 -42.68 -5.92 7.25
CA THR A 5 -41.78 -4.82 7.64
C THR A 5 -40.54 -5.33 8.39
N GLY A 6 -40.70 -6.30 9.31
CA GLY A 6 -39.56 -6.89 10.02
C GLY A 6 -38.62 -7.68 9.11
N LYS A 7 -39.15 -8.39 8.09
CA LYS A 7 -38.33 -9.08 7.08
C LYS A 7 -37.55 -8.10 6.21
N VAL A 8 -38.18 -7.02 5.76
CA VAL A 8 -37.53 -5.97 4.97
C VAL A 8 -36.43 -5.28 5.78
N LEU A 9 -36.69 -4.96 7.05
CA LEU A 9 -35.70 -4.32 7.92
C LEU A 9 -34.49 -5.25 8.18
N SER A 10 -34.73 -6.54 8.42
CA SER A 10 -33.66 -7.52 8.62
C SER A 10 -32.83 -7.75 7.36
N LEU A 11 -33.43 -7.69 6.16
CA LEU A 11 -32.72 -7.83 4.89
C LEU A 11 -31.82 -6.62 4.62
N SER A 12 -32.33 -5.41 4.87
CA SER A 12 -31.57 -4.17 4.72
C SER A 12 -30.40 -4.09 5.70
N ALA A 13 -30.59 -4.53 6.94
CA ALA A 13 -29.52 -4.63 7.93
C ALA A 13 -28.44 -5.63 7.49
N ALA A 14 -28.82 -6.82 7.03
CA ALA A 14 -27.86 -7.82 6.53
C ALA A 14 -27.06 -7.32 5.31
N ALA A 15 -27.70 -6.59 4.39
CA ALA A 15 -27.04 -6.01 3.23
C ALA A 15 -26.03 -4.91 3.60
N LEU A 16 -26.34 -4.08 4.61
CA LEU A 16 -25.43 -3.06 5.15
C LEU A 16 -24.20 -3.68 5.85
N PHE A 17 -24.39 -4.79 6.56
CA PHE A 17 -23.26 -5.51 7.17
C PHE A 17 -22.39 -6.25 6.15
N ALA A 18 -22.97 -6.72 5.04
CA ALA A 18 -22.22 -7.38 3.96
C ALA A 18 -21.31 -6.41 3.18
N SER A 19 -21.68 -5.12 3.08
CA SER A 19 -20.95 -4.12 2.30
C SER A 19 -19.88 -3.35 3.08
N THR A 20 -19.91 -3.39 4.41
CA THR A 20 -18.99 -2.63 5.29
C THR A 20 -17.73 -3.39 5.70
N VAL A 21 -17.59 -4.66 5.31
CA VAL A 21 -16.50 -5.55 5.76
C VAL A 21 -15.44 -5.88 4.69
N ILE A 22 -15.58 -5.38 3.47
CA ILE A 22 -14.63 -5.69 2.39
C ILE A 22 -13.55 -4.61 2.34
N SER A 23 -12.65 -4.64 3.32
CA SER A 23 -11.33 -4.04 3.14
C SER A 23 -10.43 -5.14 2.58
N SER A 24 -10.17 -5.10 1.27
CA SER A 24 -9.13 -5.92 0.66
C SER A 24 -7.89 -5.06 0.50
N ALA A 25 -6.74 -5.58 0.91
CA ALA A 25 -5.48 -5.03 0.41
C ALA A 25 -5.51 -5.09 -1.12
N ASP A 26 -5.11 -4.00 -1.78
CA ASP A 26 -4.92 -4.02 -3.23
C ASP A 26 -3.98 -5.15 -3.62
N SER A 27 -4.18 -5.71 -4.81
CA SER A 27 -3.26 -6.71 -5.31
C SER A 27 -1.87 -6.10 -5.46
N MET A 28 -0.82 -6.91 -5.31
CA MET A 28 0.55 -6.42 -5.49
C MET A 28 0.76 -5.85 -6.90
N ASP A 29 0.06 -6.38 -7.90
CA ASP A 29 0.13 -5.90 -9.28
C ASP A 29 -0.47 -4.49 -9.43
N ASP A 30 -1.58 -4.21 -8.74
CA ASP A 30 -2.20 -2.89 -8.74
C ASP A 30 -1.31 -1.84 -8.06
N LEU A 31 -0.69 -2.22 -6.93
CA LEU A 31 0.28 -1.36 -6.22
C LEU A 31 1.51 -1.06 -7.08
N VAL A 32 2.08 -2.07 -7.74
CA VAL A 32 3.22 -1.90 -8.64
C VAL A 32 2.84 -1.02 -9.83
N LYS A 33 1.65 -1.21 -10.40
CA LYS A 33 1.15 -0.38 -11.51
C LYS A 33 1.02 1.09 -11.09
N ALA A 34 0.45 1.35 -9.91
CA ALA A 34 0.33 2.71 -9.36
C ALA A 34 1.72 3.33 -9.12
N ALA A 35 2.63 2.62 -8.47
CA ALA A 35 4.00 3.11 -8.21
C ALA A 35 4.79 3.39 -9.50
N LYS A 36 4.61 2.57 -10.54
CA LYS A 36 5.18 2.86 -11.87
C LYS A 36 4.59 4.12 -12.51
N ALA A 37 3.29 4.37 -12.32
CA ALA A 37 2.66 5.60 -12.80
C ALA A 37 3.16 6.85 -12.06
N GLU A 38 3.49 6.73 -10.77
CA GLU A 38 4.16 7.78 -9.99
C GLU A 38 5.62 7.98 -10.46
N GLY A 39 6.30 6.90 -10.83
CA GLY A 39 7.59 6.92 -11.53
C GLY A 39 8.83 7.16 -10.65
N GLN A 40 8.67 7.58 -9.40
CA GLN A 40 9.79 7.81 -8.49
C GLN A 40 9.46 7.50 -7.02
N LEU A 41 10.39 6.82 -6.35
CA LEU A 41 10.44 6.68 -4.90
C LEU A 41 11.53 7.62 -4.36
N THR A 42 11.18 8.50 -3.41
CA THR A 42 12.17 9.32 -2.69
C THR A 42 12.41 8.75 -1.29
N THR A 43 13.67 8.51 -0.96
CA THR A 43 14.11 8.16 0.41
C THR A 43 14.85 9.34 1.03
N ILE A 44 14.77 9.51 2.35
CA ILE A 44 15.43 10.59 3.08
C ILE A 44 16.14 9.98 4.28
N ALA A 45 17.44 10.30 4.45
CA ALA A 45 18.24 9.86 5.60
C ALA A 45 18.14 8.34 5.83
N LEU A 46 18.39 7.58 4.76
CA LEU A 46 18.35 6.13 4.77
C LEU A 46 19.74 5.55 4.43
N PRO A 47 20.64 5.42 5.42
CA PRO A 47 21.99 4.93 5.20
C PRO A 47 22.01 3.50 4.69
N HIS A 48 22.89 3.21 3.72
CA HIS A 48 22.96 1.89 3.08
C HIS A 48 23.54 0.82 3.99
N ASP A 49 24.39 1.21 4.94
CA ASP A 49 25.01 0.35 5.94
C ASP A 49 24.10 0.09 7.16
N TRP A 50 22.97 0.79 7.26
CA TRP A 50 22.01 0.62 8.33
C TRP A 50 21.01 -0.48 7.99
N CYS A 51 20.90 -1.50 8.84
CA CYS A 51 19.88 -2.56 8.76
C CYS A 51 19.74 -3.25 7.37
N GLY A 52 20.77 -3.21 6.53
CA GLY A 52 20.75 -3.81 5.18
C GLY A 52 19.98 -2.99 4.13
N TYR A 53 19.73 -1.70 4.34
CA TYR A 53 19.01 -0.88 3.36
C TYR A 53 19.70 -0.79 2.00
N GLY A 54 21.04 -0.89 1.93
CA GLY A 54 21.76 -0.94 0.65
C GLY A 54 21.27 -2.06 -0.26
N ASP A 55 21.19 -3.28 0.27
CA ASP A 55 20.72 -4.46 -0.49
C ASP A 55 19.23 -4.36 -0.82
N VAL A 56 18.41 -3.82 0.09
CA VAL A 56 16.98 -3.61 -0.14
C VAL A 56 16.75 -2.61 -1.28
N ILE A 57 17.45 -1.49 -1.28
CA ILE A 57 17.35 -0.45 -2.32
C ILE A 57 17.88 -0.99 -3.65
N ALA A 58 19.00 -1.71 -3.65
CA ALA A 58 19.54 -2.35 -4.84
C ALA A 58 18.55 -3.39 -5.43
N GLY A 59 17.97 -4.22 -4.57
CA GLY A 59 16.94 -5.20 -4.95
C GLY A 59 15.69 -4.54 -5.51
N PHE A 60 15.25 -3.41 -4.92
CA PHE A 60 14.11 -2.63 -5.43
C PHE A 60 14.40 -2.08 -6.83
N LYS A 61 15.55 -1.42 -7.02
CA LYS A 61 15.99 -0.89 -8.34
C LYS A 61 16.06 -2.01 -9.39
N ALA A 62 16.55 -3.19 -9.02
CA ALA A 62 16.61 -4.34 -9.92
C ALA A 62 15.23 -4.90 -10.26
N LYS A 63 14.32 -4.97 -9.28
CA LYS A 63 12.97 -5.52 -9.47
C LYS A 63 12.05 -4.57 -10.24
N TYR A 64 12.22 -3.26 -10.04
CA TYR A 64 11.38 -2.22 -10.63
C TYR A 64 12.25 -1.13 -11.30
N PRO A 65 12.91 -1.46 -12.42
CA PRO A 65 13.86 -0.55 -13.08
C PRO A 65 13.23 0.73 -13.63
N GLU A 66 11.90 0.77 -13.71
CA GLU A 66 11.12 1.88 -14.25
C GLU A 66 10.77 2.93 -13.17
N ILE A 67 10.99 2.59 -11.90
CA ILE A 67 10.80 3.50 -10.76
C ILE A 67 12.17 4.05 -10.38
N THR A 68 12.34 5.36 -10.55
CA THR A 68 13.57 6.03 -10.12
C THR A 68 13.63 6.05 -8.59
N VAL A 69 14.78 5.72 -8.00
CA VAL A 69 14.99 5.91 -6.55
C VAL A 69 15.84 7.18 -6.35
N ASN A 70 15.22 8.21 -5.79
CA ASN A 70 15.85 9.48 -5.45
C ASN A 70 16.24 9.49 -3.97
N GLU A 71 17.53 9.46 -3.69
CA GLU A 71 18.05 9.28 -2.33
C GLU A 71 18.55 10.62 -1.79
N LEU A 72 17.78 11.22 -0.89
CA LEU A 72 18.09 12.51 -0.29
C LEU A 72 18.87 12.32 1.00
N ASN A 73 20.14 12.75 0.97
CA ASN A 73 21.04 12.71 2.12
C ASN A 73 21.14 11.32 2.77
N PRO A 74 21.55 10.27 2.03
CA PRO A 74 21.55 8.90 2.52
C PRO A 74 22.46 8.71 3.74
N ASP A 75 23.52 9.50 3.89
CA ASP A 75 24.47 9.38 5.00
C ASP A 75 24.02 10.07 6.30
N ALA A 76 22.82 10.66 6.32
CA ALA A 76 22.29 11.31 7.52
C ALA A 76 21.83 10.30 8.58
N GLY A 77 22.10 10.62 9.84
CA GLY A 77 21.69 9.83 11.00
C GLY A 77 21.41 10.71 12.22
N SER A 78 20.70 10.15 13.20
CA SER A 78 20.26 10.84 14.42
C SER A 78 21.32 10.86 15.54
N GLY A 79 22.60 11.00 15.18
CA GLY A 79 23.75 10.90 16.10
C GLY A 79 23.62 11.69 17.40
#